data_AF-A0A448ZA57-F1
#
_entry.id   AF-A0A448ZA57-F1
#
_cell.length_a   1.000
_cell.length_b   1.000
_cell.length_c   1.000
_cell.angle_alpha   90.00
_cell.angle_beta   90.00
_cell.angle_gamma   90.00
#
_symmetry.space_group_name_H-M   'P 1'
#
loop_
_entity.id
_entity.type
_entity.pdbx_description
1 polymer ?
#
loop_
_entity_poly.entity_id
_entity_poly.type
_entity_poly.pdbx_seq_one_letter_code
_entity_poly.pdbx_strand_id
1 'polypeptide(L)'
;MPILTKRTRRGVFAVTNAMVLLVAVVAQAIVAVGGSSVMKRTHSHSSADLHVTTIKSSSSARSTGDRRSRSNSNQNGKGNRSPRASVVNQGQMVSRVDKKEAEPLSEGVYTDKPVLRGKFHKWGAIVYPPLLGVPLHLRALAAAATTPPSAATSTEAFRPDLIRASILFSFAVESIMVVSATLHRYPWKTQRWHQIARKADFTAIFVGIASLYSSMGHLLMGHHPTYSGVIEPLVWACALVGSLTKWFVPDAPQWVNASVFLVQGWAVFPCIPMLVSSSSTCEAIGLVGGGIFVTLGAIAYSLQWPRNTANKAQREIVFGPHEVFHVGTLFMVASFWFTMWNKISSSVTGSV
;
A
#
# COMPACT_ATOMS: atom_id res chain seq x y z
N MET A 1 -9.45 20.63 -24.43
CA MET A 1 -9.85 19.71 -23.35
C MET A 1 -10.08 18.33 -23.96
N PRO A 2 -9.46 17.23 -23.51
CA PRO A 2 -9.94 15.92 -23.88
C PRO A 2 -11.13 15.58 -22.98
N ILE A 3 -12.28 15.35 -23.60
CA ILE A 3 -13.52 14.94 -22.94
C ILE A 3 -13.27 13.56 -22.32
N LEU A 4 -13.12 13.49 -21.00
CA LEU A 4 -13.11 12.22 -20.26
C LEU A 4 -14.31 11.39 -20.69
N THR A 5 -14.07 10.19 -21.21
CA THR A 5 -15.13 9.29 -21.67
C THR A 5 -16.13 9.01 -20.54
N LYS A 6 -17.40 8.75 -20.86
CA LYS A 6 -18.46 8.42 -19.87
C LYS A 6 -18.03 7.28 -18.92
N ARG A 7 -17.19 6.34 -19.38
CA ARG A 7 -16.64 5.23 -18.59
C ARG A 7 -15.65 5.71 -17.52
N THR A 8 -14.80 6.68 -17.86
CA THR A 8 -13.85 7.27 -16.92
C THR A 8 -14.56 8.13 -15.87
N ARG A 9 -15.60 8.89 -16.24
CA ARG A 9 -16.40 9.68 -15.28
C ARG A 9 -17.17 8.80 -14.29
N ARG A 10 -17.77 7.70 -14.76
CA ARG A 10 -18.42 6.70 -13.88
C ARG A 10 -17.42 6.03 -12.94
N GLY A 11 -16.21 5.74 -13.43
CA GLY A 11 -15.12 5.23 -12.60
C GLY A 11 -14.75 6.20 -11.49
N VAL A 12 -14.48 7.47 -11.81
CA VAL A 12 -14.13 8.51 -10.82
C VAL A 12 -15.22 8.67 -9.76
N PHE A 13 -16.51 8.76 -10.15
CA PHE A 13 -17.62 8.85 -9.20
C PHE A 13 -17.74 7.60 -8.30
N ALA A 14 -17.51 6.40 -8.85
CA ALA A 14 -17.50 5.18 -8.08
C ALA A 14 -16.34 5.15 -7.06
N VAL A 15 -15.17 5.67 -7.42
CA VAL A 15 -14.03 5.81 -6.49
C VAL A 15 -14.36 6.77 -5.36
N THR A 16 -14.97 7.93 -5.65
CA THR A 16 -15.33 8.93 -4.64
C THR A 16 -16.41 8.42 -3.68
N ASN A 17 -17.39 7.63 -4.16
CA ASN A 17 -18.39 7.04 -3.29
C ASN A 17 -17.85 5.87 -2.46
N ALA A 18 -16.99 5.03 -3.05
CA ALA A 18 -16.28 3.98 -2.33
C ALA A 18 -15.33 4.54 -1.26
N MET A 19 -14.74 5.72 -1.51
CA MET A 19 -13.96 6.50 -0.55
C MET A 19 -14.77 6.89 0.69
N VAL A 20 -15.93 7.52 0.50
CA VAL A 20 -16.80 7.94 1.61
C VAL A 20 -17.26 6.72 2.41
N LEU A 21 -17.62 5.63 1.71
CA LEU A 21 -18.02 4.37 2.35
C LEU A 21 -16.88 3.73 3.13
N LEU A 22 -15.67 3.65 2.58
CA LEU A 22 -14.56 3.02 3.29
C LEU A 22 -14.10 3.87 4.47
N VAL A 23 -14.01 5.20 4.32
CA VAL A 23 -13.71 6.10 5.44
C VAL A 23 -14.78 5.97 6.52
N ALA A 24 -16.06 5.86 6.15
CA ALA A 24 -17.15 5.64 7.08
C ALA A 24 -17.08 4.26 7.76
N VAL A 25 -16.76 3.20 7.03
CA VAL A 25 -16.62 1.83 7.58
C VAL A 25 -15.42 1.73 8.51
N VAL A 26 -14.28 2.34 8.16
CA VAL A 26 -13.10 2.40 9.02
C VAL A 26 -13.40 3.25 10.25
N ALA A 27 -14.06 4.41 10.11
CA ALA A 27 -14.50 5.21 11.24
C ALA A 27 -15.47 4.43 12.17
N GLN A 28 -16.41 3.68 11.60
CA GLN A 28 -17.32 2.82 12.37
C GLN A 28 -16.60 1.68 13.07
N ALA A 29 -15.62 1.03 12.42
CA ALA A 29 -14.79 0.01 13.04
C ALA A 29 -13.95 0.58 14.20
N ILE A 30 -13.45 1.80 14.06
CA ILE A 30 -12.72 2.51 15.13
C ILE A 30 -13.64 2.80 16.32
N VAL A 31 -14.86 3.28 16.08
CA VAL A 31 -15.86 3.51 17.14
C VAL A 31 -16.23 2.19 17.83
N ALA A 32 -16.40 1.10 17.08
CA ALA A 32 -16.73 -0.22 17.64
C ALA A 32 -15.60 -0.79 18.51
N VAL A 33 -14.33 -0.65 18.09
CA VAL A 33 -13.14 -1.09 18.85
C VAL A 33 -12.90 -0.19 20.08
N GLY A 34 -13.09 1.13 19.93
CA GLY A 34 -12.98 2.10 21.02
C GLY A 34 -14.05 1.93 22.10
N GLY A 35 -15.31 1.72 21.70
CA GLY A 35 -16.43 1.49 22.63
C GLY A 35 -16.29 0.19 23.41
N SER A 36 -15.78 -0.87 22.79
CA SER A 36 -15.54 -2.16 23.46
C SER A 36 -14.45 -2.10 24.54
N SER A 37 -13.47 -1.20 24.39
CA SER A 37 -12.38 -1.03 25.34
C SER A 37 -12.79 -0.20 26.57
N VAL A 38 -13.70 0.78 26.38
CA VAL A 38 -14.31 1.56 27.47
C VAL A 38 -15.24 0.68 28.31
N MET A 39 -16.03 -0.19 27.67
CA MET A 39 -16.98 -1.06 28.38
C MET A 39 -16.30 -2.18 29.17
N LYS A 40 -15.10 -2.65 28.75
CA LYS A 40 -14.30 -3.60 29.54
C LYS A 40 -13.68 -2.97 30.80
N ARG A 41 -13.34 -1.67 30.79
CA ARG A 41 -12.84 -0.98 32.01
C ARG A 41 -13.93 -0.74 33.04
N THR A 42 -15.16 -0.43 32.61
CA THR A 42 -16.29 -0.23 33.52
C THR A 42 -16.74 -1.53 34.20
N HIS A 43 -16.55 -2.69 33.56
CA HIS A 43 -16.84 -3.98 34.20
C HIS A 43 -15.76 -4.46 35.18
N SER A 44 -14.48 -4.06 35.04
CA SER A 44 -13.43 -4.48 35.99
C SER A 44 -13.50 -3.80 37.36
N HIS A 45 -14.21 -2.66 37.47
CA HIS A 45 -14.48 -2.00 38.75
C HIS A 45 -15.87 -2.34 39.34
N SER A 46 -16.63 -3.25 38.73
CA SER A 46 -17.98 -3.62 39.17
C SER A 46 -18.13 -5.15 39.26
N SER A 47 -17.15 -5.84 39.82
CA SER A 47 -17.26 -7.28 40.11
C SER A 47 -16.72 -7.69 41.49
N ALA A 48 -16.37 -6.71 42.34
CA ALA A 48 -16.40 -6.91 43.78
C ALA A 48 -17.77 -6.40 44.26
N ASP A 49 -18.80 -7.20 44.04
CA ASP A 49 -19.96 -7.36 44.94
C ASP A 49 -21.12 -8.07 44.22
N LEU A 50 -21.84 -8.87 45.02
CA LEU A 50 -23.08 -9.58 44.74
C LEU A 50 -23.01 -10.94 44.05
N HIS A 51 -22.68 -11.92 44.89
CA HIS A 51 -23.36 -13.22 44.96
C HIS A 51 -24.90 -13.04 45.01
N VAL A 52 -25.62 -13.46 43.97
CA VAL A 52 -27.02 -13.93 44.10
C VAL A 52 -27.26 -15.06 43.08
N THR A 53 -27.43 -16.26 43.64
CA THR A 53 -27.99 -17.48 43.05
C THR A 53 -29.45 -17.30 42.66
N THR A 54 -29.87 -17.72 41.46
CA THR A 54 -31.24 -18.25 41.21
C THR A 54 -31.30 -19.15 39.95
N ILE A 55 -31.40 -20.46 40.21
CA ILE A 55 -32.36 -21.48 39.74
C ILE A 55 -32.69 -21.65 38.23
N LYS A 56 -32.45 -22.90 37.79
CA LYS A 56 -32.90 -23.61 36.56
C LYS A 56 -34.42 -23.55 36.30
N SER A 57 -34.79 -23.55 35.02
CA SER A 57 -35.91 -24.37 34.55
C SER A 57 -35.67 -24.88 33.11
N SER A 58 -36.30 -26.01 32.80
CA SER A 58 -36.05 -26.90 31.68
C SER A 58 -37.35 -27.25 30.95
N SER A 59 -37.32 -27.36 29.61
CA SER A 59 -38.20 -28.18 28.75
C SER A 59 -37.61 -28.16 27.32
N SER A 60 -37.23 -29.25 26.62
CA SER A 60 -37.97 -30.44 26.14
C SER A 60 -39.15 -30.06 25.21
N ALA A 61 -39.36 -30.53 23.97
CA ALA A 61 -38.76 -31.57 23.11
C ALA A 61 -39.36 -31.51 21.67
N ARG A 62 -38.72 -32.24 20.72
CA ARG A 62 -39.26 -32.99 19.53
C ARG A 62 -40.04 -32.25 18.42
N SER A 63 -40.18 -32.71 17.17
CA SER A 63 -39.52 -33.72 16.30
C SER A 63 -40.01 -33.56 14.83
N THR A 64 -39.20 -34.04 13.88
CA THR A 64 -39.53 -34.83 12.63
C THR A 64 -40.50 -34.36 11.54
N GLY A 65 -40.09 -34.62 10.28
CA GLY A 65 -40.93 -34.83 9.09
C GLY A 65 -40.32 -34.18 7.84
N ASP A 66 -39.46 -34.80 7.03
CA ASP A 66 -39.60 -35.95 6.10
C ASP A 66 -40.21 -35.62 4.71
N ARG A 67 -39.46 -36.05 3.67
CA ARG A 67 -39.86 -36.58 2.34
C ARG A 67 -40.09 -35.74 1.07
N ARG A 68 -39.43 -36.30 0.02
CA ARG A 68 -39.77 -36.52 -1.41
C ARG A 68 -39.41 -35.42 -2.41
N SER A 69 -39.10 -35.68 -3.69
CA SER A 69 -38.60 -36.80 -4.54
C SER A 69 -38.91 -36.41 -5.99
N ARG A 70 -38.14 -36.95 -6.97
CA ARG A 70 -38.33 -37.01 -8.46
C ARG A 70 -37.22 -36.24 -9.18
N SER A 71 -36.28 -36.83 -9.91
CA SER A 71 -36.23 -37.95 -10.86
C SER A 71 -36.88 -37.69 -12.23
N ASN A 72 -36.00 -37.75 -13.23
CA ASN A 72 -36.10 -38.50 -14.49
C ASN A 72 -36.46 -37.79 -15.81
N SER A 73 -35.43 -37.72 -16.67
CA SER A 73 -35.31 -38.37 -17.99
C SER A 73 -36.15 -37.93 -19.20
N ASN A 74 -35.47 -38.11 -20.34
CA ASN A 74 -35.93 -38.40 -21.70
C ASN A 74 -36.31 -37.22 -22.59
N GLN A 75 -36.07 -37.22 -23.90
CA GLN A 75 -35.20 -37.94 -24.84
C GLN A 75 -35.59 -37.42 -26.23
N ASN A 76 -34.64 -37.45 -27.15
CA ASN A 76 -34.80 -37.67 -28.60
C ASN A 76 -35.47 -36.64 -29.52
N GLY A 77 -34.72 -36.33 -30.59
CA GLY A 77 -35.19 -35.73 -31.83
C GLY A 77 -34.13 -35.83 -32.94
N LYS A 78 -34.07 -36.97 -33.61
CA LYS A 78 -33.21 -37.34 -34.75
C LYS A 78 -33.36 -36.39 -35.96
N GLY A 79 -32.28 -36.22 -36.73
CA GLY A 79 -32.30 -35.71 -38.10
C GLY A 79 -31.02 -36.10 -38.85
N ASN A 80 -31.13 -37.06 -39.75
CA ASN A 80 -30.09 -37.75 -40.51
C ASN A 80 -29.85 -37.05 -41.87
N ARG A 81 -28.60 -37.00 -42.37
CA ARG A 81 -28.21 -37.07 -43.81
C ARG A 81 -26.68 -37.11 -44.00
N SER A 82 -26.25 -38.01 -44.87
CA SER A 82 -24.87 -38.46 -45.18
C SER A 82 -24.28 -37.71 -46.42
N PRO A 83 -23.15 -38.13 -47.06
CA PRO A 83 -21.79 -37.64 -46.82
C PRO A 83 -21.16 -37.02 -48.09
N ARG A 84 -20.03 -36.29 -47.95
CA ARG A 84 -19.13 -36.08 -49.09
C ARG A 84 -17.68 -36.03 -48.64
N ALA A 85 -16.91 -36.99 -49.14
CA ALA A 85 -15.47 -37.06 -49.04
C ALA A 85 -14.81 -35.96 -49.87
N SER A 86 -13.78 -35.34 -49.32
CA SER A 86 -12.72 -34.69 -50.09
C SER A 86 -11.39 -34.95 -49.39
N VAL A 87 -10.63 -35.85 -50.00
CA VAL A 87 -9.23 -36.12 -49.73
C VAL A 87 -8.44 -34.85 -50.05
N VAL A 88 -7.72 -34.29 -49.08
CA VAL A 88 -6.59 -33.39 -49.34
C VAL A 88 -5.40 -33.86 -48.51
N ASN A 89 -4.35 -34.14 -49.26
CA ASN A 89 -3.04 -34.61 -48.88
C ASN A 89 -2.27 -33.50 -48.13
N GLN A 90 -1.68 -33.80 -46.98
CA GLN A 90 -0.59 -32.99 -46.42
C GLN A 90 0.28 -33.81 -45.48
N GLY A 91 1.44 -34.21 -45.99
CA GLY A 91 2.59 -34.59 -45.19
C GLY A 91 3.16 -33.39 -44.42
N GLN A 92 4.09 -33.72 -43.51
CA GLN A 92 4.78 -32.85 -42.54
C GLN A 92 4.05 -32.61 -41.21
N MET A 93 3.96 -33.66 -40.40
CA MET A 93 4.07 -33.50 -38.94
C MET A 93 5.55 -33.31 -38.58
N VAL A 94 6.04 -32.08 -38.65
CA VAL A 94 7.23 -31.65 -37.91
C VAL A 94 6.73 -30.90 -36.69
N SER A 95 6.98 -31.47 -35.51
CA SER A 95 6.69 -30.86 -34.22
C SER A 95 7.48 -29.57 -34.05
N ARG A 96 6.92 -28.43 -34.47
CA ARG A 96 7.33 -27.12 -33.97
C ARG A 96 6.80 -26.98 -32.55
N VAL A 97 7.65 -27.31 -31.58
CA VAL A 97 7.56 -26.67 -30.27
C VAL A 97 7.89 -25.21 -30.54
N ASP A 98 6.86 -24.39 -30.74
CA ASP A 98 7.00 -22.94 -30.84
C ASP A 98 7.56 -22.42 -29.52
N LYS A 99 8.89 -22.38 -29.43
CA LYS A 99 9.56 -21.41 -28.56
C LYS A 99 9.08 -20.06 -29.06
N LYS A 100 8.15 -19.42 -28.35
CA LYS A 100 7.91 -17.97 -28.46
C LYS A 100 9.26 -17.29 -28.19
N GLU A 101 10.04 -17.08 -29.23
CA GLU A 101 11.19 -16.20 -29.18
C GLU A 101 10.64 -14.84 -28.73
N ALA A 102 11.11 -14.39 -27.57
CA ALA A 102 10.70 -13.10 -27.04
C ALA A 102 11.15 -12.05 -28.06
N GLU A 103 10.18 -11.41 -28.73
CA GLU A 103 10.48 -10.41 -29.74
C GLU A 103 11.50 -9.40 -29.16
N PRO A 104 12.67 -9.24 -29.80
CA PRO A 104 13.64 -8.27 -29.37
C PRO A 104 12.99 -6.88 -29.48
N LEU A 105 13.06 -6.12 -28.39
CA LEU A 105 12.53 -4.77 -28.37
C LEU A 105 13.27 -3.92 -29.42
N SER A 106 12.55 -3.26 -30.32
CA SER A 106 13.17 -2.36 -31.31
C SER A 106 13.91 -1.21 -30.61
N GLU A 107 15.06 -0.82 -31.16
CA GLU A 107 15.96 0.20 -30.58
C GLU A 107 15.23 1.51 -30.24
N GLY A 108 14.18 1.87 -30.99
CA GLY A 108 13.37 3.07 -30.77
C GLY A 108 12.43 3.06 -29.55
N VAL A 109 12.21 1.93 -28.88
CA VAL A 109 11.37 1.88 -27.65
C VAL A 109 12.10 2.46 -26.44
N TYR A 110 13.44 2.57 -26.50
CA TYR A 110 14.28 3.03 -25.38
C TYR A 110 14.76 4.48 -25.49
N THR A 111 14.67 5.11 -26.65
CA THR A 111 15.25 6.43 -26.91
C THR A 111 14.42 7.61 -26.38
N ASP A 112 13.19 7.35 -25.96
CA ASP A 112 12.19 8.36 -25.54
C ASP A 112 11.85 8.23 -24.02
N LYS A 113 12.88 8.05 -23.18
CA LYS A 113 12.72 7.91 -21.72
C LYS A 113 13.15 9.21 -21.00
N PRO A 114 12.32 9.78 -20.10
CA PRO A 114 12.70 10.94 -19.30
C PRO A 114 13.97 10.67 -18.49
N VAL A 115 15.05 11.38 -18.83
CA VAL A 115 16.41 11.11 -18.32
C VAL A 115 16.52 11.42 -16.83
N LEU A 116 15.81 12.44 -16.34
CA LEU A 116 15.88 12.90 -14.95
C LEU A 116 15.31 11.90 -13.96
N ARG A 117 14.16 11.29 -14.26
CA ARG A 117 13.51 10.30 -13.37
C ARG A 117 14.47 9.15 -13.03
N GLY A 118 15.10 8.54 -14.03
CA GLY A 118 16.03 7.43 -13.79
C GLY A 118 17.27 7.84 -12.98
N LYS A 119 17.74 9.08 -13.16
CA LYS A 119 18.87 9.63 -12.39
C LYS A 119 18.49 9.83 -10.92
N PHE A 120 17.31 10.40 -10.62
CA PHE A 120 16.86 10.63 -9.26
C PHE A 120 16.79 9.33 -8.44
N HIS A 121 16.20 8.27 -8.98
CA HIS A 121 16.12 7.00 -8.25
C HIS A 121 17.49 6.35 -8.07
N LYS A 122 18.36 6.41 -9.08
CA LYS A 122 19.73 5.87 -8.98
C LYS A 122 20.52 6.55 -7.88
N TRP A 123 20.51 7.89 -7.87
CA TRP A 123 21.21 8.65 -6.85
C TRP A 123 20.54 8.50 -5.49
N GLY A 124 19.21 8.43 -5.44
CA GLY A 124 18.45 8.10 -4.24
C GLY A 124 18.93 6.80 -3.59
N ALA A 125 18.98 5.70 -4.35
CA ALA A 125 19.43 4.40 -3.85
C ALA A 125 20.89 4.39 -3.37
N ILE A 126 21.76 5.21 -3.97
CA ILE A 126 23.17 5.28 -3.58
C ILE A 126 23.37 6.18 -2.35
N VAL A 127 22.66 7.31 -2.31
CA VAL A 127 22.90 8.40 -1.35
C VAL A 127 22.08 8.23 -0.08
N TYR A 128 20.85 7.69 -0.18
CA TYR A 128 19.96 7.54 0.97
C TYR A 128 20.54 6.65 2.07
N PRO A 129 21.08 5.44 1.80
CA PRO A 129 21.58 4.58 2.86
C PRO A 129 22.68 5.22 3.72
N PRO A 130 23.79 5.76 3.17
CA PRO A 130 24.85 6.32 4.00
C PRO A 130 24.47 7.64 4.68
N LEU A 131 23.62 8.47 4.07
CA LEU A 131 23.32 9.80 4.63
C LEU A 131 22.13 9.84 5.58
N LEU A 132 21.13 8.99 5.36
CA LEU A 132 19.86 9.07 6.09
C LEU A 132 19.49 7.75 6.76
N GLY A 133 19.62 6.62 6.07
CA GLY A 133 19.24 5.31 6.59
C GLY A 133 20.15 4.83 7.73
N VAL A 134 21.45 4.71 7.46
CA VAL A 134 22.46 4.25 8.44
C VAL A 134 22.51 5.17 9.66
N PRO A 135 22.58 6.52 9.54
CA PRO A 135 22.57 7.39 10.71
C PRO A 135 21.30 7.26 11.55
N LEU A 136 20.13 7.11 10.93
CA LEU A 136 18.88 6.90 11.65
C LEU A 136 18.90 5.58 12.43
N HIS A 137 19.40 4.50 11.81
CA HIS A 137 19.48 3.19 12.45
C HIS A 137 20.50 3.16 13.60
N LEU A 138 21.69 3.74 13.41
CA LEU A 138 22.70 3.87 14.47
C LEU A 138 22.16 4.68 15.65
N ARG A 139 21.37 5.72 15.38
CA ARG A 139 20.72 6.50 16.43
C ARG A 139 19.68 5.67 17.19
N ALA A 140 18.87 4.89 16.48
CA ALA A 140 17.90 3.99 17.12
C ALA A 140 18.60 2.93 18.00
N LEU A 141 19.72 2.37 17.55
CA LEU A 141 20.54 1.44 18.33
C LEU A 141 21.12 2.11 19.58
N ALA A 142 21.68 3.31 19.44
CA ALA A 142 22.21 4.06 20.57
C ALA A 142 21.11 4.37 21.60
N ALA A 143 19.93 4.81 21.15
CA ALA A 143 18.81 5.10 22.03
C ALA A 143 18.29 3.86 22.76
N ALA A 144 18.20 2.72 22.06
CA ALA A 144 17.83 1.45 22.67
C ALA A 144 18.84 1.01 23.75
N ALA A 145 20.14 1.25 23.54
CA ALA A 145 21.20 0.88 24.48
C ALA A 145 21.25 1.76 25.73
N THR A 146 20.90 3.05 25.63
CA THR A 146 20.98 4.01 26.76
C THR A 146 19.74 4.03 27.65
N THR A 147 18.62 3.47 27.20
CA THR A 147 17.40 3.40 28.02
C THR A 147 17.65 2.43 29.19
N PRO A 148 17.42 2.79 30.48
CA PRO A 148 17.67 1.90 31.62
C PRO A 148 16.54 0.86 31.85
N PRO A 149 16.85 -0.35 32.36
CA PRO A 149 15.88 -1.44 32.55
C PRO A 149 14.89 -1.24 33.70
N SER A 150 14.99 -0.19 34.53
CA SER A 150 14.10 0.04 35.68
C SER A 150 12.83 0.84 35.38
N ALA A 151 12.68 1.40 34.18
CA ALA A 151 11.44 2.06 33.72
C ALA A 151 10.39 1.07 33.14
N ALA A 152 10.54 -0.22 33.48
CA ALA A 152 10.18 -1.37 32.64
C ALA A 152 8.70 -1.76 32.50
N THR A 153 7.73 -1.03 33.04
CA THR A 153 6.33 -1.45 32.85
C THR A 153 5.76 -1.04 31.48
N SER A 154 6.42 -0.12 30.75
CA SER A 154 6.01 0.33 29.40
C SER A 154 7.15 0.50 28.38
N THR A 155 8.42 0.43 28.80
CA THR A 155 9.60 0.73 27.95
C THR A 155 10.32 -0.49 27.37
N GLU A 156 10.09 -1.71 27.88
CA GLU A 156 10.64 -2.95 27.31
C GLU A 156 10.16 -3.17 25.87
N ALA A 157 8.90 -2.85 25.57
CA ALA A 157 8.34 -2.88 24.22
C ALA A 157 8.91 -1.77 23.32
N PHE A 158 9.35 -0.65 23.90
CA PHE A 158 9.76 0.55 23.17
C PHE A 158 11.15 0.42 22.52
N ARG A 159 12.11 -0.28 23.15
CA ARG A 159 13.46 -0.50 22.57
C ARG A 159 13.45 -1.22 21.21
N PRO A 160 12.80 -2.39 21.05
CA PRO A 160 12.74 -3.06 19.75
C PRO A 160 11.92 -2.25 18.73
N ASP A 161 10.97 -1.42 19.17
CA ASP A 161 10.19 -0.55 18.28
C ASP A 161 11.04 0.52 17.60
N LEU A 162 11.99 1.14 18.30
CA LEU A 162 12.91 2.13 17.70
C LEU A 162 13.72 1.52 16.54
N ILE A 163 14.32 0.36 16.80
CA ILE A 163 15.15 -0.36 15.83
C ILE A 163 14.29 -0.83 14.65
N ARG A 164 13.16 -1.49 14.93
CA ARG A 164 12.22 -1.96 13.90
C ARG A 164 11.70 -0.83 13.03
N ALA A 165 11.30 0.29 13.63
CA ALA A 165 10.83 1.45 12.89
C ALA A 165 11.90 1.99 11.94
N SER A 166 13.14 2.15 12.39
CA SER A 166 14.24 2.63 11.55
C SER A 166 14.56 1.69 10.37
N ILE A 167 14.48 0.37 10.58
CA ILE A 167 14.65 -0.64 9.54
C ILE A 167 13.51 -0.56 8.52
N LEU A 168 12.26 -0.51 8.98
CA LEU A 168 11.09 -0.45 8.11
C LEU A 168 11.05 0.83 7.28
N PHE A 169 11.41 1.97 7.87
CA PHE A 169 11.53 3.24 7.15
C PHE A 169 12.62 3.16 6.07
N SER A 170 13.80 2.63 6.44
CA SER A 170 14.92 2.48 5.50
C SER A 170 14.56 1.51 4.37
N PHE A 171 13.94 0.38 4.69
CA PHE A 171 13.45 -0.59 3.71
C PHE A 171 12.43 0.03 2.76
N ALA A 172 11.50 0.84 3.27
CA ALA A 172 10.49 1.51 2.45
C ALA A 172 11.14 2.41 1.38
N VAL A 173 12.04 3.29 1.81
CA VAL A 173 12.69 4.24 0.89
C VAL A 173 13.63 3.51 -0.07
N GLU A 174 14.45 2.60 0.45
CA GLU A 174 15.47 1.91 -0.34
C GLU A 174 14.86 0.98 -1.39
N SER A 175 13.82 0.21 -1.02
CA SER A 175 13.15 -0.68 -1.96
C SER A 175 12.52 0.08 -3.13
N ILE A 176 11.86 1.22 -2.87
CA ILE A 176 11.31 2.08 -3.93
C ILE A 176 12.43 2.59 -4.83
N MET A 177 13.51 3.13 -4.23
CA MET A 177 14.61 3.72 -5.00
C MET A 177 15.34 2.68 -5.85
N VAL A 178 15.71 1.53 -5.28
CA VAL A 178 16.44 0.46 -5.96
C VAL A 178 15.61 -0.14 -7.09
N VAL A 179 14.35 -0.50 -6.81
CA VAL A 179 13.48 -1.14 -7.82
C VAL A 179 13.21 -0.15 -8.96
N SER A 180 12.95 1.12 -8.66
CA SER A 180 12.70 2.12 -9.69
C SER A 180 13.96 2.47 -10.49
N ALA A 181 15.12 2.58 -9.82
CA ALA A 181 16.40 2.75 -10.49
C ALA A 181 16.66 1.58 -11.46
N THR A 182 16.42 0.35 -11.01
CA THR A 182 16.60 -0.85 -11.83
C THR A 182 15.68 -0.82 -13.06
N LEU A 183 14.39 -0.50 -12.87
CA LEU A 183 13.45 -0.35 -13.99
C LEU A 183 13.94 0.67 -15.03
N HIS A 184 14.39 1.85 -14.59
CA HIS A 184 14.69 2.97 -15.49
C HIS A 184 16.12 3.01 -16.03
N ARG A 185 17.08 2.36 -15.37
CA ARG A 185 18.51 2.40 -15.74
C ARG A 185 19.01 1.11 -16.36
N TYR A 186 18.38 -0.02 -16.06
CA TYR A 186 18.81 -1.29 -16.62
C TYR A 186 18.40 -1.42 -18.10
N PRO A 187 19.31 -1.83 -19.00
CA PRO A 187 19.01 -2.01 -20.42
C PRO A 187 18.29 -3.35 -20.66
N TRP A 188 16.98 -3.38 -20.42
CA TRP A 188 16.17 -4.59 -20.58
C TRP A 188 16.14 -5.07 -22.05
N LYS A 189 16.60 -6.29 -22.32
CA LYS A 189 16.68 -6.82 -23.71
C LYS A 189 15.35 -7.36 -24.24
N THR A 190 14.37 -7.62 -23.37
CA THR A 190 13.09 -8.23 -23.77
C THR A 190 11.92 -7.51 -23.13
N GLN A 191 10.78 -7.45 -23.84
CA GLN A 191 9.57 -6.83 -23.32
C GLN A 191 9.06 -7.52 -22.06
N ARG A 192 9.18 -8.85 -21.99
CA ARG A 192 8.77 -9.64 -20.83
C ARG A 192 9.45 -9.15 -19.55
N TRP A 193 10.77 -9.02 -19.55
CA TRP A 193 11.52 -8.60 -18.36
C TRP A 193 11.26 -7.13 -18.01
N HIS A 194 11.13 -6.25 -19.01
CA HIS A 194 10.76 -4.86 -18.77
C HIS A 194 9.37 -4.74 -18.11
N GLN A 195 8.38 -5.52 -18.55
CA GLN A 195 7.05 -5.53 -17.92
C GLN A 195 7.09 -6.09 -16.49
N ILE A 196 7.91 -7.11 -16.24
CA ILE A 196 8.14 -7.62 -14.87
C ILE A 196 8.73 -6.52 -13.98
N ALA A 197 9.73 -5.79 -14.45
CA ALA A 197 10.31 -4.67 -13.72
C ALA A 197 9.29 -3.56 -13.44
N ARG A 198 8.39 -3.27 -14.38
CA ARG A 198 7.28 -2.32 -14.17
C ARG A 198 6.28 -2.80 -13.11
N LYS A 199 5.99 -4.10 -13.07
CA LYS A 199 5.14 -4.70 -12.03
C LYS A 199 5.82 -4.66 -10.67
N ALA A 200 7.13 -4.89 -10.61
CA ALA A 200 7.94 -4.79 -9.40
C ALA A 200 7.98 -3.36 -8.86
N ASP A 201 8.25 -2.35 -9.71
CA ASP A 201 8.24 -0.93 -9.34
C ASP A 201 6.89 -0.52 -8.74
N PHE A 202 5.81 -0.96 -9.38
CA PHE A 202 4.46 -0.73 -8.88
C PHE A 202 4.17 -1.41 -7.53
N THR A 203 4.69 -2.62 -7.33
CA THR A 203 4.59 -3.38 -6.07
C THR A 203 5.41 -2.71 -4.96
N ALA A 204 6.60 -2.20 -5.30
CA ALA A 204 7.51 -1.55 -4.35
C ALA A 204 6.89 -0.31 -3.71
N ILE A 205 6.13 0.50 -4.48
CA ILE A 205 5.43 1.66 -3.92
C ILE A 205 4.36 1.21 -2.90
N PHE A 206 3.59 0.16 -3.22
CA PHE A 206 2.56 -0.36 -2.32
C PHE A 206 3.13 -0.87 -0.99
N VAL A 207 4.19 -1.67 -1.07
CA VAL A 207 4.88 -2.21 0.10
C VAL A 207 5.60 -1.10 0.87
N GLY A 208 6.20 -0.15 0.16
CA GLY A 208 6.89 0.99 0.76
C GLY A 208 5.94 1.89 1.55
N ILE A 209 4.74 2.20 1.03
CA ILE A 209 3.74 2.94 1.80
C ILE A 209 3.34 2.15 3.06
N ALA A 210 3.04 0.86 2.96
CA ALA A 210 2.70 0.06 4.14
C ALA A 210 3.84 0.02 5.18
N SER A 211 5.09 -0.06 4.72
CA SER A 211 6.28 -0.02 5.58
C SER A 211 6.49 1.35 6.24
N LEU A 212 6.20 2.46 5.53
CA LEU A 212 6.19 3.81 6.13
C LEU A 212 5.14 3.92 7.22
N TYR A 213 3.94 3.37 7.00
CA TYR A 213 2.89 3.31 8.01
C TYR A 213 3.35 2.54 9.24
N SER A 214 3.86 1.30 9.09
CA SER A 214 4.38 0.49 10.21
C SER A 214 5.50 1.21 10.95
N SER A 215 6.45 1.83 10.24
CA SER A 215 7.56 2.56 10.85
C SER A 215 7.09 3.72 11.73
N MET A 216 6.23 4.61 11.21
CA MET A 216 5.76 5.79 11.95
C MET A 216 4.78 5.40 13.05
N GLY A 217 3.87 4.48 12.77
CA GLY A 217 2.82 4.12 13.70
C GLY A 217 3.35 3.39 14.92
N HIS A 218 4.28 2.44 14.75
CA HIS A 218 4.94 1.82 15.91
C HIS A 218 5.78 2.84 16.68
N LEU A 219 6.47 3.76 15.99
CA LEU A 219 7.31 4.75 16.65
C LEU A 219 6.50 5.81 17.45
N LEU A 220 5.37 6.28 16.91
CA LEU A 220 4.59 7.36 17.50
C LEU A 220 3.45 6.86 18.40
N MET A 221 2.85 5.71 18.07
CA MET A 221 1.67 5.19 18.74
C MET A 221 1.93 3.86 19.47
N GLY A 222 3.12 3.28 19.33
CA GLY A 222 3.45 1.97 19.89
C GLY A 222 2.44 0.91 19.45
N HIS A 223 1.89 0.19 20.42
CA HIS A 223 0.88 -0.85 20.21
C HIS A 223 -0.56 -0.38 20.42
N HIS A 224 -0.86 0.90 20.17
CA HIS A 224 -2.21 1.42 20.34
C HIS A 224 -3.26 0.57 19.59
N PRO A 225 -4.29 0.02 20.26
CA PRO A 225 -5.18 -1.01 19.67
C PRO A 225 -5.84 -0.62 18.35
N THR A 226 -6.23 0.65 18.21
CA THR A 226 -6.82 1.15 16.95
C THR A 226 -5.84 1.09 15.78
N TYR A 227 -4.57 1.46 16.01
CA TYR A 227 -3.57 1.47 14.96
C TYR A 227 -3.17 0.03 14.59
N SER A 228 -2.73 -0.76 15.57
CA SER A 228 -2.22 -2.11 15.36
C SER A 228 -3.33 -3.12 14.99
N GLY A 229 -4.56 -2.91 15.44
CA GLY A 229 -5.69 -3.80 15.16
C GLY A 229 -6.46 -3.47 13.88
N VAL A 230 -6.39 -2.24 13.37
CA VAL A 230 -7.24 -1.80 12.24
C VAL A 230 -6.40 -1.17 11.13
N ILE A 231 -5.67 -0.11 11.43
CA ILE A 231 -5.00 0.70 10.39
C ILE A 231 -3.84 -0.04 9.75
N GLU A 232 -2.96 -0.63 10.56
CA GLU A 232 -1.80 -1.37 10.06
C GLU A 232 -2.21 -2.59 9.19
N PRO A 233 -3.12 -3.48 9.63
CA PRO A 233 -3.63 -4.55 8.79
C PRO A 233 -4.30 -4.06 7.50
N LEU A 234 -5.04 -2.94 7.58
CA LEU A 234 -5.71 -2.35 6.41
C LEU A 234 -4.69 -1.92 5.35
N VAL A 235 -3.64 -1.19 5.72
CA VAL A 235 -2.64 -0.71 4.74
C VAL A 235 -1.84 -1.86 4.12
N TRP A 236 -1.54 -2.91 4.90
CA TRP A 236 -0.90 -4.11 4.38
C TRP A 236 -1.83 -4.93 3.47
N ALA A 237 -3.12 -5.01 3.79
CA ALA A 237 -4.12 -5.62 2.92
C ALA A 237 -4.25 -4.84 1.60
N CYS A 238 -4.26 -3.51 1.63
CA CYS A 238 -4.22 -2.68 0.42
C CYS A 238 -2.95 -2.93 -0.39
N ALA A 239 -1.78 -3.03 0.26
CA ALA A 239 -0.52 -3.32 -0.42
C ALA A 239 -0.57 -4.69 -1.12
N LEU A 240 -1.11 -5.71 -0.45
CA LEU A 240 -1.30 -7.05 -1.02
C LEU A 240 -2.25 -7.01 -2.22
N VAL A 241 -3.44 -6.44 -2.05
CA VAL A 241 -4.46 -6.34 -3.12
C VAL A 241 -3.94 -5.55 -4.32
N GLY A 242 -3.31 -4.39 -4.08
CA GLY A 242 -2.73 -3.56 -5.14
C GLY A 242 -1.63 -4.29 -5.90
N SER A 243 -0.76 -5.01 -5.19
CA SER A 243 0.30 -5.84 -5.78
C SER A 243 -0.29 -6.98 -6.62
N LEU A 244 -1.16 -7.82 -6.03
CA LEU A 244 -1.76 -8.96 -6.71
C LEU A 244 -2.54 -8.54 -7.95
N THR A 245 -3.31 -7.45 -7.87
CA THR A 245 -4.04 -6.90 -9.03
C THR A 245 -3.08 -6.63 -10.18
N LYS A 246 -1.91 -6.05 -9.90
CA LYS A 246 -0.93 -5.74 -10.95
C LYS A 246 -0.30 -6.98 -11.59
N TRP A 247 -0.11 -8.04 -10.81
CA TRP A 247 0.50 -9.27 -11.29
C TRP A 247 -0.47 -10.16 -12.06
N PHE A 248 -1.68 -10.33 -11.53
CA PHE A 248 -2.66 -11.33 -11.98
C PHE A 248 -3.81 -10.77 -12.80
N VAL A 249 -4.01 -9.44 -12.82
CA VAL A 249 -5.08 -8.79 -13.60
C VAL A 249 -4.48 -7.75 -14.56
N PRO A 250 -3.89 -8.17 -15.70
CA PRO A 250 -3.21 -7.28 -16.64
C PRO A 250 -4.12 -6.15 -17.17
N ASP A 251 -5.40 -6.46 -17.38
CA ASP A 251 -6.41 -5.55 -17.94
C ASP A 251 -7.21 -4.81 -16.86
N ALA A 252 -6.72 -4.78 -15.62
CA ALA A 252 -7.36 -4.04 -14.55
C ALA A 252 -7.53 -2.57 -14.96
N PRO A 253 -8.75 -2.01 -14.83
CA PRO A 253 -8.98 -0.63 -15.21
C PRO A 253 -8.19 0.30 -14.28
N GLN A 254 -7.69 1.41 -14.84
CA GLN A 254 -6.78 2.32 -14.14
C GLN A 254 -7.34 2.86 -12.80
N TRP A 255 -8.66 2.99 -12.69
CA TRP A 255 -9.32 3.46 -11.47
C TRP A 255 -9.12 2.51 -10.29
N VAL A 256 -8.99 1.20 -10.50
CA VAL A 256 -8.79 0.23 -9.40
C VAL A 256 -7.50 0.55 -8.66
N ASN A 257 -6.41 0.71 -9.40
CA ASN A 257 -5.11 1.05 -8.84
C ASN A 257 -5.15 2.41 -8.13
N ALA A 258 -5.79 3.41 -8.75
CA ALA A 258 -5.95 4.73 -8.14
C ALA A 258 -6.75 4.67 -6.83
N SER A 259 -7.82 3.88 -6.77
CA SER A 259 -8.62 3.67 -5.55
C SER A 259 -7.79 3.06 -4.44
N VAL A 260 -7.04 1.98 -4.72
CA VAL A 260 -6.22 1.31 -3.70
C VAL A 260 -5.14 2.27 -3.19
N PHE A 261 -4.48 3.03 -4.06
CA PHE A 261 -3.53 4.07 -3.63
C PHE A 261 -4.15 5.13 -2.75
N LEU A 262 -5.34 5.61 -3.10
CA LEU A 262 -6.01 6.68 -2.38
C LEU A 262 -6.44 6.21 -0.99
N VAL A 263 -7.02 5.01 -0.91
CA VAL A 263 -7.37 4.35 0.35
C VAL A 263 -6.15 4.20 1.24
N GLN A 264 -5.08 3.60 0.70
CA GLN A 264 -3.89 3.32 1.49
C GLN A 264 -3.15 4.60 1.91
N GLY A 265 -3.12 5.62 1.05
CA GLY A 265 -2.49 6.91 1.34
C GLY A 265 -3.19 7.67 2.47
N TRP A 266 -4.53 7.58 2.54
CA TRP A 266 -5.34 8.34 3.50
C TRP A 266 -5.84 7.52 4.70
N ALA A 267 -5.42 6.26 4.82
CA ALA A 267 -5.81 5.38 5.93
C ALA A 267 -5.46 5.97 7.31
N VAL A 268 -4.44 6.84 7.40
CA VAL A 268 -4.03 7.51 8.64
C VAL A 268 -5.01 8.57 9.12
N PHE A 269 -5.91 9.06 8.27
CA PHE A 269 -6.75 10.22 8.56
C PHE A 269 -7.51 10.13 9.90
N PRO A 270 -8.14 8.99 10.26
CA PRO A 270 -8.81 8.84 11.55
C PRO A 270 -7.86 8.89 12.76
N CYS A 271 -6.58 8.58 12.57
CA CYS A 271 -5.56 8.59 13.60
C CYS A 271 -4.85 9.93 13.74
N ILE A 272 -5.10 10.92 12.86
CA ILE A 272 -4.42 12.22 12.91
C ILE A 272 -4.52 12.89 14.29
N PRO A 273 -5.69 12.99 14.94
CA PRO A 273 -5.79 13.64 16.25
C PRO A 273 -4.92 12.94 17.31
N MET A 274 -4.88 11.61 17.28
CA MET A 274 -4.08 10.81 18.20
C MET A 274 -2.58 10.91 17.90
N LEU A 275 -2.21 10.94 16.62
CA LEU A 275 -0.82 11.11 16.19
C LEU A 275 -0.28 12.47 16.60
N VAL A 276 -1.07 13.53 16.43
CA VAL A 276 -0.68 14.88 16.84
C VAL A 276 -0.60 14.99 18.35
N SER A 277 -1.52 14.38 19.12
CA SER A 277 -1.47 14.43 20.59
C SER A 277 -0.39 13.54 21.23
N SER A 278 0.09 12.52 20.51
CA SER A 278 1.21 11.65 20.94
C SER A 278 2.59 12.11 20.45
N SER A 279 2.62 13.21 19.69
CA SER A 279 3.82 13.79 19.11
C SER A 279 4.17 15.11 19.78
N SER A 280 5.46 15.40 19.91
CA SER A 280 5.91 16.77 20.19
C SER A 280 5.53 17.70 19.03
N THR A 281 5.54 19.02 19.26
CA THR A 281 5.24 20.01 18.21
C THR A 281 6.13 19.82 16.97
N CYS A 282 7.42 19.56 17.17
CA CYS A 282 8.35 19.32 16.06
C CYS A 282 8.02 18.03 15.28
N GLU A 283 7.70 16.95 15.99
CA GLU A 283 7.30 15.67 15.39
C GLU A 283 6.02 15.81 14.56
N ALA A 284 5.02 16.52 15.10
CA ALA A 284 3.74 16.79 14.45
C ALA A 284 3.91 17.66 13.19
N ILE A 285 4.77 18.68 13.23
CA ILE A 285 5.09 19.52 12.06
C ILE A 285 5.69 18.66 10.94
N GLY A 286 6.64 17.78 11.25
CA GLY A 286 7.23 16.89 10.25
C GLY A 286 6.20 15.89 9.67
N LEU A 287 5.33 15.35 10.51
CA LEU A 287 4.31 14.39 10.07
C LEU A 287 3.26 15.05 9.16
N VAL A 288 2.69 16.17 9.60
CA VAL A 288 1.69 16.93 8.83
C VAL A 288 2.32 17.53 7.58
N GLY A 289 3.52 18.10 7.69
CA GLY A 289 4.29 18.63 6.57
C GLY A 289 4.52 17.58 5.49
N GLY A 290 4.93 16.36 5.88
CA GLY A 290 5.12 15.29 4.92
C GLY A 290 3.85 14.90 4.17
N GLY A 291 2.72 14.80 4.89
CA GLY A 291 1.40 14.56 4.28
C GLY A 291 0.98 15.65 3.30
N ILE A 292 1.25 16.92 3.63
CA ILE A 292 0.99 18.06 2.74
C ILE A 292 1.85 17.98 1.49
N PHE A 293 3.16 17.77 1.61
CA PHE A 293 4.08 17.74 0.47
C PHE A 293 3.74 16.65 -0.55
N VAL A 294 3.43 15.43 -0.08
CA VAL A 294 3.04 14.35 -1.00
C VAL A 294 1.68 14.62 -1.66
N THR A 295 0.74 15.23 -0.93
CA THR A 295 -0.58 15.58 -1.47
C THR A 295 -0.46 16.67 -2.52
N LEU A 296 0.29 17.73 -2.26
CA LEU A 296 0.55 18.80 -3.23
C LEU A 296 1.26 18.25 -4.48
N GLY A 297 2.26 17.39 -4.31
CA GLY A 297 2.93 16.71 -5.43
C GLY A 297 1.96 15.85 -6.26
N ALA A 298 1.08 15.10 -5.61
CA ALA A 298 0.08 14.26 -6.27
C ALA A 298 -0.99 15.09 -7.00
N ILE A 299 -1.42 16.21 -6.43
CA ILE A 299 -2.34 17.16 -7.06
C ILE A 299 -1.67 17.78 -8.30
N ALA A 300 -0.44 18.28 -8.17
CA ALA A 300 0.31 18.84 -9.29
C ALA A 300 0.46 17.83 -10.45
N TYR A 301 0.83 16.59 -10.14
CA TYR A 301 0.90 15.51 -11.12
C TYR A 301 -0.44 15.24 -11.80
N SER A 302 -1.52 15.16 -11.01
CA SER A 302 -2.88 14.90 -11.52
C SER A 302 -3.39 16.02 -12.42
N LEU A 303 -3.07 17.26 -12.08
CA LEU A 303 -3.36 18.46 -12.88
C LEU A 303 -2.40 18.63 -14.07
N GLN A 304 -1.42 17.73 -14.23
CA GLN A 304 -0.36 17.82 -15.24
C GLN A 304 0.38 19.16 -15.16
N TRP A 305 0.60 19.66 -13.94
CA TRP A 305 1.29 20.91 -13.64
C TRP A 305 2.78 20.67 -13.34
N PRO A 306 3.71 21.51 -13.82
CA PRO A 306 3.50 22.68 -14.68
C PRO A 306 3.05 22.29 -16.09
N ARG A 307 2.03 22.98 -16.59
CA ARG A 307 1.48 22.74 -17.92
C ARG A 307 2.39 23.39 -18.96
N ASN A 308 3.45 22.71 -19.33
CA ASN A 308 4.36 23.20 -20.36
C ASN A 308 3.84 22.80 -21.76
N THR A 309 3.52 23.79 -22.60
CA THR A 309 3.06 23.62 -23.99
C THR A 309 4.22 23.47 -24.99
N ALA A 310 5.47 23.53 -24.53
CA ALA A 310 6.65 23.36 -25.37
C ALA A 310 6.89 21.90 -25.81
N ASN A 311 7.68 21.72 -26.88
CA ASN A 311 7.95 20.44 -27.54
C ASN A 311 8.36 19.32 -26.58
N LYS A 312 7.91 18.09 -26.87
CA LYS A 312 8.13 16.87 -26.06
C LYS A 312 9.59 16.65 -25.64
N ALA A 313 10.55 16.99 -26.51
CA ALA A 313 11.98 16.90 -26.25
C ALA A 313 12.50 17.88 -25.17
N GLN A 314 11.94 19.09 -25.06
CA GLN A 314 12.28 20.01 -23.97
C GLN A 314 11.65 19.58 -22.63
N ARG A 315 10.53 18.86 -22.67
CA ARG A 315 9.80 18.37 -21.49
C ARG A 315 10.63 17.40 -20.63
N GLU A 316 11.49 16.60 -21.27
CA GLU A 316 12.41 15.67 -20.58
C GLU A 316 13.66 16.35 -20.01
N ILE A 317 13.93 17.59 -20.40
CA ILE A 317 15.14 18.35 -20.05
C ILE A 317 14.86 19.40 -18.95
N VAL A 318 13.66 20.01 -18.93
CA VAL A 318 13.42 21.28 -18.20
C VAL A 318 12.49 21.15 -16.98
N PHE A 319 12.16 19.94 -16.50
CA PHE A 319 11.30 19.67 -15.33
C PHE A 319 9.78 19.68 -15.64
N GLY A 320 9.08 18.58 -15.37
CA GLY A 320 7.67 18.36 -15.69
C GLY A 320 6.82 17.88 -14.51
N PRO A 321 5.56 17.46 -14.75
CA PRO A 321 4.64 17.10 -13.66
C PRO A 321 5.09 15.90 -12.83
N HIS A 322 5.84 14.99 -13.44
CA HIS A 322 6.38 13.82 -12.76
C HIS A 322 7.53 14.20 -11.82
N GLU A 323 8.33 15.19 -12.21
CA GLU A 323 9.42 15.75 -11.42
C GLU A 323 8.88 16.54 -10.22
N VAL A 324 7.77 17.27 -10.38
CA VAL A 324 7.08 17.92 -9.25
C VAL A 324 6.59 16.88 -8.23
N PHE A 325 6.04 15.76 -8.70
CA PHE A 325 5.66 14.66 -7.81
C PHE A 325 6.88 14.10 -7.06
N HIS A 326 8.01 13.94 -7.75
CA HIS A 326 9.25 13.52 -7.10
C HIS A 326 9.75 14.51 -6.06
N VAL A 327 9.63 15.81 -6.30
CA VAL A 327 9.99 16.81 -5.29
C VAL A 327 9.04 16.74 -4.09
N GLY A 328 7.73 16.61 -4.30
CA GLY A 328 6.78 16.43 -3.20
C GLY A 328 7.06 15.18 -2.36
N THR A 329 7.36 14.06 -3.01
CA THR A 329 7.72 12.81 -2.32
C THR A 329 9.09 12.88 -1.63
N LEU A 330 10.06 13.61 -2.19
CA LEU A 330 11.34 13.86 -1.55
C LEU A 330 11.16 14.68 -0.25
N PHE A 331 10.38 15.76 -0.30
CA PHE A 331 10.07 16.54 0.88
C PHE A 331 9.26 15.74 1.91
N MET A 332 8.33 14.90 1.47
CA MET A 332 7.64 13.95 2.36
C MET A 332 8.63 13.05 3.11
N VAL A 333 9.54 12.39 2.40
CA VAL A 333 10.56 11.52 3.03
C VAL A 333 11.44 12.32 3.99
N ALA A 334 11.86 13.54 3.62
CA ALA A 334 12.66 14.39 4.48
C ALA A 334 11.91 14.78 5.77
N SER A 335 10.63 15.17 5.66
CA SER A 335 9.81 15.51 6.82
C SER A 335 9.55 14.31 7.74
N PHE A 336 9.30 13.13 7.17
CA PHE A 336 9.13 11.90 7.94
C PHE A 336 10.42 11.45 8.61
N TRP A 337 11.56 11.54 7.91
CA TRP A 337 12.86 11.27 8.51
C TRP A 337 13.14 12.24 9.66
N PHE A 338 12.81 13.53 9.50
CA PHE A 338 12.92 14.53 10.57
C PHE A 338 12.06 14.17 11.78
N THR A 339 10.81 13.76 11.58
CA THR A 339 9.93 13.28 12.68
C THR A 339 10.57 12.10 13.41
N MET A 340 11.05 11.08 12.68
CA MET A 340 11.69 9.92 13.33
C MET A 340 12.96 10.30 14.07
N TRP A 341 13.79 11.13 13.46
CA TRP A 341 15.03 11.59 14.07
C TRP A 341 14.76 12.27 15.41
N ASN A 342 13.79 13.19 15.47
CA ASN A 342 13.42 13.87 16.70
C ASN A 342 12.82 12.91 17.73
N LYS A 343 11.89 12.04 17.33
CA LYS A 343 11.26 11.07 18.25
C LYS A 343 12.26 10.08 18.85
N ILE A 344 13.21 9.60 18.05
CA ILE A 344 14.29 8.75 18.55
C ILE A 344 15.22 9.58 19.45
N SER A 345 15.49 10.84 19.13
CA SER A 345 16.34 11.71 19.97
C SER A 345 15.75 11.95 21.36
N SER A 346 14.47 12.29 21.43
CA SER A 346 13.77 12.59 22.69
C SER A 346 13.72 11.36 23.60
N SER A 347 13.70 10.15 23.02
CA SER A 347 13.79 8.91 23.80
C SER A 347 15.11 8.73 24.55
N VAL A 348 16.20 9.37 24.10
CA VAL A 348 17.51 9.34 24.76
C VAL A 348 17.60 10.36 25.89
N THR A 349 17.06 11.56 25.65
CA THR A 349 17.20 12.71 26.56
C THR A 349 16.12 12.76 27.65
N GLY A 350 15.07 11.95 27.54
CA GLY A 350 13.94 11.96 28.48
C GLY A 350 13.09 13.24 28.42
N SER A 351 13.34 14.11 27.45
CA SER A 351 12.59 15.34 27.22
C SER A 351 11.34 15.02 26.39
N VAL A 352 10.18 15.05 27.02
CA VAL A 352 8.86 14.89 26.39
C VAL A 352 8.48 16.14 25.61
#